data_AF-A0A6N4W3K1-F1
#
_entry.id   AF-A0A6N4W3K1-F1
#
_cell.length_a   1.000
_cell.length_b   1.000
_cell.length_c   1.000
_cell.angle_alpha   90.00
_cell.angle_beta   90.00
_cell.angle_gamma   90.00
#
_symmetry.space_group_name_H-M   'P 1'
#
loop_
_entity.id
_entity.type
_entity.pdbx_description
1 polymer ?
#
loop_
_entity_poly.entity_id
_entity_poly.type
_entity_poly.pdbx_seq_one_letter_code
_entity_poly.pdbx_strand_id
1 'polypeptide(L)'
;MAARGGLAAAAVIAVTVSLLSGCGSSTTNTQTGAQTSTAAGAVTIAHKFGETKVPANPQRVVTVGWTDQDFVLPLGVVPVSARAFFDHYNDYPWVKAATSGKGFPRGSDSIDYEAIAAQKPDLILAIYESIDKPTYERLSAIAPTVIQSADYPDEETPWDVQLLTTGKALGKESQAKALVDKVRSSLDQARAANPEFAGKTLVVDFGPENGGHYLLPRRIPAGHCSPRWASPPRMSLATSARSVSTCSTAMCCSSMAPPKSR
;
A
#
# COMPACT_ATOMS: atom_id res chain seq x y z
N MET A 1 19.43 94.44 -2.50
CA MET A 1 20.35 94.79 -3.61
C MET A 1 20.19 93.71 -4.67
N ALA A 2 19.73 94.08 -5.89
CA ALA A 2 19.70 93.32 -7.16
C ALA A 2 18.99 91.93 -7.17
N ALA A 3 17.88 91.66 -7.90
CA ALA A 3 17.70 91.60 -9.37
C ALA A 3 18.82 90.79 -10.07
N ARG A 4 18.64 89.84 -10.99
CA ARG A 4 17.55 89.35 -11.85
C ARG A 4 18.09 88.15 -12.68
N GLY A 5 17.20 87.33 -13.24
CA GLY A 5 17.43 86.48 -14.44
C GLY A 5 17.35 84.97 -14.15
N GLY A 6 16.58 84.12 -14.82
CA GLY A 6 15.78 84.24 -16.05
C GLY A 6 16.05 83.03 -16.96
N LEU A 7 14.97 82.35 -17.40
CA LEU A 7 14.87 81.25 -18.41
C LEU A 7 15.30 79.84 -17.95
N ALA A 8 14.70 78.72 -18.40
CA ALA A 8 13.48 78.37 -19.13
C ALA A 8 13.42 76.82 -19.08
N ALA A 9 12.24 76.20 -18.85
CA ALA A 9 11.53 75.24 -19.73
C ALA A 9 12.29 73.94 -20.12
N ALA A 10 11.71 72.74 -20.21
CA ALA A 10 10.39 72.17 -19.93
C ALA A 10 10.49 70.64 -20.21
N ALA A 11 9.67 69.82 -19.55
CA ALA A 11 8.93 68.64 -20.09
C ALA A 11 8.50 67.70 -18.93
N VAL A 12 7.21 67.60 -18.49
CA VAL A 12 6.04 66.93 -19.14
C VAL A 12 6.17 65.40 -18.96
N ILE A 13 5.33 64.58 -18.30
CA ILE A 13 3.86 64.46 -18.09
C ILE A 13 3.61 63.44 -16.93
N ALA A 14 2.77 63.75 -15.92
CA ALA A 14 1.40 63.22 -15.63
C ALA A 14 1.33 61.73 -15.19
N VAL A 15 0.51 61.25 -14.24
CA VAL A 15 -0.86 61.58 -13.82
C VAL A 15 -1.07 61.15 -12.36
N THR A 16 -1.77 61.99 -11.59
CA THR A 16 -2.31 61.74 -10.24
C THR A 16 -3.71 61.13 -10.28
N VAL A 17 -4.02 60.15 -9.43
CA VAL A 17 -5.33 60.04 -8.76
C VAL A 17 -5.17 59.45 -7.35
N SER A 18 -5.61 60.24 -6.38
CA SER A 18 -5.73 59.97 -4.94
C SER A 18 -6.94 59.07 -4.64
N LEU A 19 -7.00 58.48 -3.43
CA LEU A 19 -8.16 58.37 -2.51
C LEU A 19 -7.76 57.37 -1.39
N LEU A 20 -7.44 57.84 -0.18
CA LEU A 20 -8.32 58.20 0.96
C LEU A 20 -8.32 57.07 2.02
N SER A 21 -7.42 57.19 3.00
CA SER A 21 -7.39 56.38 4.21
C SER A 21 -8.45 56.86 5.21
N GLY A 22 -9.27 55.93 5.71
CA GLY A 22 -10.22 56.15 6.80
C GLY A 22 -10.11 55.06 7.86
N CYS A 23 -9.78 55.45 9.09
CA CYS A 23 -9.78 54.62 10.31
C CYS A 23 -11.21 54.29 10.78
N GLY A 24 -11.38 53.13 11.44
CA GLY A 24 -12.48 52.97 12.40
C GLY A 24 -12.85 51.54 12.79
N SER A 25 -12.51 51.18 14.04
CA SER A 25 -13.27 50.29 14.95
C SER A 25 -13.10 48.77 14.86
N SER A 26 -12.25 48.27 15.77
CA SER A 26 -12.43 47.12 16.66
C SER A 26 -13.44 46.04 16.26
N THR A 27 -12.96 44.93 15.70
CA THR A 27 -13.49 43.60 16.00
C THR A 27 -12.35 42.60 15.90
N THR A 28 -11.88 42.12 17.06
CA THR A 28 -10.99 40.97 17.17
C THR A 28 -11.73 39.75 16.64
N ASN A 29 -11.59 39.48 15.34
CA ASN A 29 -12.04 38.22 14.77
C ASN A 29 -10.85 37.26 14.84
N THR A 30 -10.80 36.52 15.94
CA THR A 30 -9.98 35.33 16.09
C THR A 30 -10.37 34.37 14.97
N GLN A 31 -9.63 34.43 13.87
CA GLN A 31 -9.75 33.46 12.79
C GLN A 31 -9.05 32.19 13.28
N THR A 32 -9.76 31.47 14.15
CA THR A 32 -9.55 30.06 14.39
C THR A 32 -9.47 29.43 13.01
N GLY A 33 -8.29 28.94 12.66
CA GLY A 33 -8.09 28.10 11.49
C GLY A 33 -8.98 26.88 11.65
N ALA A 34 -10.21 26.98 11.15
CA ALA A 34 -11.02 25.84 10.84
C ALA A 34 -10.19 25.04 9.86
N GLN A 35 -9.58 23.95 10.33
CA GLN A 35 -9.29 22.82 9.48
C GLN A 35 -10.64 22.40 8.88
N THR A 36 -10.98 23.02 7.76
CA THR A 36 -11.82 22.37 6.77
C THR A 36 -11.10 21.06 6.47
N SER A 37 -11.61 19.97 7.05
CA SER A 37 -11.45 18.64 6.46
C SER A 37 -11.98 18.78 5.04
N THR A 38 -11.08 19.06 4.11
CA THR A 38 -11.37 19.00 2.68
C THR A 38 -11.97 17.63 2.46
N ALA A 39 -13.27 17.59 2.15
CA ALA A 39 -13.89 16.38 1.66
C ALA A 39 -13.03 15.94 0.47
N ALA A 40 -12.31 14.83 0.62
CA ALA A 40 -11.41 14.35 -0.41
C ALA A 40 -12.26 14.13 -1.66
N GLY A 41 -12.05 15.00 -2.66
CA GLY A 41 -12.71 14.87 -3.96
C GLY A 41 -12.31 13.56 -4.64
N ALA A 42 -12.92 13.27 -5.78
CA ALA A 42 -12.47 12.14 -6.60
C ALA A 42 -10.96 12.24 -6.85
N VAL A 43 -10.26 11.10 -6.72
CA VAL A 43 -8.81 11.03 -6.92
C VAL A 43 -8.50 10.17 -8.13
N THR A 44 -7.38 10.45 -8.79
CA THR A 44 -6.86 9.60 -9.87
C THR A 44 -5.64 8.83 -9.35
N ILE A 45 -5.66 7.51 -9.58
CA ILE A 45 -4.57 6.60 -9.23
C ILE A 45 -3.97 6.07 -10.53
N ALA A 46 -2.69 6.36 -10.78
CA ALA A 46 -1.94 5.79 -11.89
C ALA A 46 -1.51 4.36 -11.55
N HIS A 47 -1.53 3.47 -12.53
CA HIS A 47 -1.19 2.06 -12.40
C HIS A 47 -0.64 1.49 -13.71
N LYS A 48 -0.16 0.23 -13.71
CA LYS A 48 0.53 -0.37 -14.87
C LYS A 48 -0.27 -0.38 -16.20
N PHE A 49 -1.60 -0.27 -16.13
CA PHE A 49 -2.48 -0.20 -17.32
C PHE A 49 -3.11 1.17 -17.59
N GLY A 50 -2.61 2.25 -17.00
CA GLY A 50 -3.13 3.61 -17.19
C GLY A 50 -3.49 4.28 -15.87
N GLU A 51 -4.73 4.75 -15.75
CA GLU A 51 -5.21 5.39 -14.54
C GLU A 51 -6.66 5.02 -14.22
N THR A 52 -6.99 5.03 -12.93
CA THR A 52 -8.34 4.84 -12.43
C THR A 52 -8.79 6.07 -11.67
N LYS A 53 -9.95 6.61 -12.05
CA LYS A 53 -10.63 7.67 -11.31
C LYS A 53 -11.49 7.04 -10.21
N VAL A 54 -11.05 7.20 -8.98
CA VAL A 54 -11.74 6.71 -7.78
C VAL A 54 -12.74 7.76 -7.30
N PRO A 55 -14.02 7.40 -7.05
CA PRO A 55 -15.00 8.34 -6.53
C PRO A 55 -14.62 8.85 -5.15
N ALA A 56 -15.13 10.03 -4.79
CA ALA A 56 -14.97 10.54 -3.43
C ALA A 56 -15.64 9.59 -2.43
N ASN A 57 -14.94 9.25 -1.35
CA ASN A 57 -15.47 8.49 -0.21
C ASN A 57 -16.18 7.17 -0.61
N PRO A 58 -15.46 6.18 -1.19
CA PRO A 58 -16.05 4.88 -1.51
C PRO A 58 -16.60 4.19 -0.26
N GLN A 59 -17.81 3.64 -0.38
CA GLN A 59 -18.57 3.00 0.72
C GLN A 59 -18.60 1.47 0.60
N ARG A 60 -18.41 0.93 -0.60
CA ARG A 60 -18.54 -0.49 -0.94
C ARG A 60 -17.25 -1.00 -1.55
N VAL A 61 -16.22 -1.08 -0.71
CA VAL A 61 -14.88 -1.54 -1.10
C VAL A 61 -14.83 -3.06 -1.11
N VAL A 62 -14.34 -3.63 -2.20
CA VAL A 62 -14.00 -5.06 -2.33
C VAL A 62 -12.49 -5.19 -2.55
N THR A 63 -11.85 -6.12 -1.86
CA THR A 63 -10.40 -6.37 -1.99
C THR A 63 -10.16 -7.73 -2.63
N VAL A 64 -9.52 -7.75 -3.79
CA VAL A 64 -9.20 -8.98 -4.54
C VAL A 64 -7.71 -9.29 -4.58
N GLY A 65 -6.83 -8.37 -4.17
CA GLY A 65 -5.43 -8.70 -3.90
C GLY A 65 -5.25 -9.54 -2.64
N TRP A 66 -4.15 -10.28 -2.56
CA TRP A 66 -3.92 -11.27 -1.48
C TRP A 66 -3.92 -10.67 -0.07
N THR A 67 -3.44 -9.42 0.06
CA THR A 67 -3.23 -8.74 1.34
C THR A 67 -3.95 -7.40 1.45
N ASP A 68 -4.70 -7.01 0.42
CA ASP A 68 -5.32 -5.68 0.31
C ASP A 68 -6.27 -5.37 1.48
N GLN A 69 -6.90 -6.38 2.08
CA GLN A 69 -7.72 -6.25 3.28
C GLN A 69 -6.95 -5.70 4.50
N ASP A 70 -5.65 -6.02 4.64
CA ASP A 70 -4.82 -5.55 5.76
C ASP A 70 -4.49 -4.05 5.63
N PHE A 71 -4.71 -3.44 4.45
CA PHE A 71 -4.48 -2.02 4.23
C PHE A 71 -5.76 -1.16 4.35
N VAL A 72 -6.95 -1.73 4.13
CA VAL A 72 -8.22 -1.00 4.29
C VAL A 72 -8.69 -0.96 5.76
N LEU A 73 -8.49 -2.05 6.52
CA LEU A 73 -8.91 -2.17 7.92
C LEU A 73 -8.30 -1.11 8.85
N PRO A 74 -6.98 -0.85 8.85
CA PRO A 74 -6.40 0.16 9.75
C PRO A 74 -6.79 1.60 9.36
N LEU A 75 -7.31 1.79 8.15
CA LEU A 75 -7.90 3.04 7.68
C LEU A 75 -9.39 3.20 8.07
N GLY A 76 -9.93 2.22 8.82
CA GLY A 76 -11.30 2.24 9.33
C GLY A 76 -12.34 1.85 8.29
N VAL A 77 -11.95 1.15 7.22
CA VAL A 77 -12.85 0.62 6.20
C VAL A 77 -12.93 -0.90 6.36
N VAL A 78 -14.14 -1.40 6.61
CA VAL A 78 -14.43 -2.84 6.58
C VAL A 78 -14.88 -3.18 5.15
N PRO A 79 -14.18 -4.06 4.43
CA PRO A 79 -14.55 -4.37 3.06
C PRO A 79 -15.86 -5.17 3.02
N VAL A 80 -16.61 -5.03 1.91
CA VAL A 80 -17.83 -5.82 1.66
C VAL A 80 -17.49 -7.30 1.54
N SER A 81 -16.37 -7.61 0.88
CA SER A 81 -15.71 -8.90 0.91
C SER A 81 -14.22 -8.76 0.60
N ALA A 82 -13.45 -9.78 0.97
CA ALA A 82 -12.07 -9.95 0.55
C ALA A 82 -11.82 -11.32 -0.05
N ARG A 83 -10.87 -11.42 -0.99
CA ARG A 83 -10.34 -12.71 -1.46
C ARG A 83 -9.89 -13.59 -0.30
N ALA A 84 -10.12 -14.90 -0.42
CA ALA A 84 -9.57 -15.86 0.53
C ALA A 84 -8.06 -16.04 0.31
N PHE A 85 -7.30 -16.02 1.40
CA PHE A 85 -5.86 -16.31 1.38
C PHE A 85 -5.48 -17.15 2.60
N PHE A 86 -5.62 -16.58 3.80
CA PHE A 86 -5.48 -17.31 5.06
C PHE A 86 -6.83 -17.83 5.56
N ASP A 87 -6.83 -19.07 6.06
CA ASP A 87 -7.90 -19.64 6.85
C ASP A 87 -8.02 -18.87 8.17
N HIS A 88 -9.23 -18.81 8.73
CA HIS A 88 -9.48 -18.14 10.01
C HIS A 88 -9.01 -16.68 10.11
N TYR A 89 -8.83 -15.97 8.99
CA TYR A 89 -8.37 -14.56 9.00
C TYR A 89 -9.22 -13.65 9.91
N ASN A 90 -10.54 -13.87 9.95
CA ASN A 90 -11.45 -13.11 10.83
C ASN A 90 -11.17 -13.32 12.33
N ASP A 91 -10.41 -14.36 12.69
CA ASP A 91 -10.03 -14.65 14.06
C ASP A 91 -8.79 -13.89 14.54
N TYR A 92 -8.01 -13.29 13.63
CA TYR A 92 -6.83 -12.53 14.00
C TYR A 92 -7.16 -11.33 14.90
N PRO A 93 -6.34 -11.03 15.92
CA PRO A 93 -6.66 -10.00 16.91
C PRO A 93 -6.89 -8.61 16.30
N TRP A 94 -6.09 -8.23 15.30
CA TRP A 94 -6.23 -6.94 14.63
C TRP A 94 -7.51 -6.85 13.79
N VAL A 95 -7.94 -7.97 13.19
CA VAL A 95 -9.19 -8.05 12.43
C VAL A 95 -10.39 -7.97 13.36
N LYS A 96 -10.38 -8.70 14.48
CA LYS A 96 -11.42 -8.60 15.52
C LYS A 96 -11.52 -7.18 16.07
N ALA A 97 -10.38 -6.54 16.36
CA ALA A 97 -10.36 -5.16 16.82
C ALA A 97 -10.96 -4.19 15.79
N ALA A 98 -10.56 -4.30 14.51
CA ALA A 98 -11.04 -3.42 13.44
C ALA A 98 -12.53 -3.64 13.08
N THR A 99 -13.06 -4.86 13.29
CA THR A 99 -14.43 -5.24 12.89
C THR A 99 -15.40 -5.37 14.06
N SER A 100 -14.99 -5.00 15.29
CA SER A 100 -15.76 -5.25 16.52
C SER A 100 -16.15 -6.72 16.67
N GLY A 101 -15.26 -7.63 16.26
CA GLY A 101 -15.43 -9.08 16.33
C GLY A 101 -16.34 -9.70 15.26
N LYS A 102 -16.93 -8.92 14.35
CA LYS A 102 -17.86 -9.43 13.34
C LYS A 102 -17.18 -10.06 12.13
N GLY A 103 -15.95 -9.66 11.83
CA GLY A 103 -15.28 -10.01 10.57
C GLY A 103 -16.03 -9.46 9.35
N PHE A 104 -15.74 -10.03 8.19
CA PHE A 104 -16.41 -9.76 6.92
C PHE A 104 -16.40 -11.01 6.00
N PRO A 105 -17.27 -11.07 4.98
CA PRO A 105 -17.30 -12.17 4.03
C PRO A 105 -15.96 -12.41 3.34
N ARG A 106 -15.60 -13.68 3.18
CA ARG A 106 -14.43 -14.11 2.39
C ARG A 106 -14.92 -14.76 1.10
N GLY A 107 -14.37 -14.32 -0.02
CA GLY A 107 -14.61 -14.90 -1.34
C GLY A 107 -13.83 -16.19 -1.56
N SER A 108 -13.75 -16.64 -2.81
CA SER A 108 -12.84 -17.72 -3.23
C SER A 108 -11.38 -17.23 -3.19
N ASP A 109 -10.45 -18.18 -3.26
CA ASP A 109 -9.05 -17.97 -3.60
C ASP A 109 -8.84 -17.54 -5.06
N SER A 110 -9.87 -17.62 -5.91
CA SER A 110 -9.90 -17.14 -7.28
C SER A 110 -10.83 -15.94 -7.43
N ILE A 111 -10.61 -15.13 -8.47
CA ILE A 111 -11.43 -13.93 -8.75
C ILE A 111 -12.75 -14.36 -9.39
N ASP A 112 -13.83 -14.32 -8.60
CA ASP A 112 -15.20 -14.55 -9.05
C ASP A 112 -15.88 -13.23 -9.42
N TYR A 113 -15.87 -12.91 -10.72
CA TYR A 113 -16.43 -11.67 -11.26
C TYR A 113 -17.92 -11.52 -10.99
N GLU A 114 -18.70 -12.59 -11.04
CA GLU A 114 -20.14 -12.56 -10.83
C GLU A 114 -20.46 -12.29 -9.36
N ALA A 115 -19.76 -12.95 -8.45
CA ALA A 115 -19.88 -12.70 -7.02
C ALA A 115 -19.45 -11.27 -6.64
N ILE A 116 -18.39 -10.75 -7.25
CA ILE A 116 -17.96 -9.35 -7.05
C ILE A 116 -19.03 -8.39 -7.58
N ALA A 117 -19.54 -8.60 -8.80
CA ALA A 117 -20.56 -7.74 -9.40
C ALA A 117 -21.88 -7.74 -8.59
N ALA A 118 -22.29 -8.90 -8.05
CA ALA A 118 -23.47 -9.03 -7.21
C ALA A 118 -23.39 -8.19 -5.92
N GLN A 119 -22.17 -7.93 -5.44
CA GLN A 119 -21.93 -7.07 -4.27
C GLN A 119 -22.01 -5.57 -4.60
N LYS A 120 -22.10 -5.18 -5.88
CA LYS A 120 -22.21 -3.78 -6.33
C LYS A 120 -21.13 -2.89 -5.67
N PRO A 121 -19.83 -3.18 -5.85
CA PRO A 121 -18.76 -2.35 -5.29
C PRO A 121 -18.73 -0.97 -5.95
N ASP A 122 -18.22 0.00 -5.23
CA ASP A 122 -17.87 1.33 -5.77
C ASP A 122 -16.35 1.54 -5.90
N LEU A 123 -15.56 0.60 -5.36
CA LEU A 123 -14.12 0.50 -5.52
C LEU A 123 -13.67 -0.95 -5.38
N ILE A 124 -12.81 -1.41 -6.30
CA ILE A 124 -12.10 -2.68 -6.21
C ILE A 124 -10.61 -2.40 -6.02
N LEU A 125 -9.99 -3.04 -5.02
CA LEU A 125 -8.54 -2.99 -4.80
C LEU A 125 -7.92 -4.34 -5.18
N ALA A 126 -6.92 -4.31 -6.06
CA ALA A 126 -6.12 -5.45 -6.50
C ALA A 126 -4.63 -5.04 -6.59
N ILE A 127 -4.12 -4.40 -5.53
CA ILE A 127 -2.79 -3.79 -5.52
C ILE A 127 -1.72 -4.88 -5.40
N TYR A 128 -1.93 -5.86 -4.52
CA TYR A 128 -1.02 -7.00 -4.39
C TYR A 128 -1.60 -8.23 -5.09
N GLU A 129 -1.55 -8.22 -6.42
CA GLU A 129 -2.04 -9.30 -7.28
C GLU A 129 -1.36 -9.28 -8.66
N SER A 130 -1.09 -10.46 -9.21
CA SER A 130 -0.65 -10.61 -10.61
C SER A 130 -1.80 -10.43 -11.61
N ILE A 131 -2.25 -9.18 -11.81
CA ILE A 131 -3.35 -8.85 -12.74
C ILE A 131 -2.84 -8.64 -14.17
N ASP A 132 -3.37 -9.41 -15.13
CA ASP A 132 -3.20 -9.15 -16.57
C ASP A 132 -4.23 -8.14 -17.11
N LYS A 133 -4.00 -7.64 -18.32
CA LYS A 133 -4.87 -6.60 -18.91
C LYS A 133 -6.33 -7.06 -19.07
N PRO A 134 -6.64 -8.27 -19.58
CA PRO A 134 -8.02 -8.76 -19.65
C PRO A 134 -8.72 -8.86 -18.29
N THR A 135 -8.01 -9.30 -17.24
CA THR A 135 -8.55 -9.36 -15.88
C THR A 135 -8.85 -7.96 -15.35
N TYR A 136 -7.93 -7.00 -15.55
CA TYR A 136 -8.15 -5.60 -15.18
C TYR A 136 -9.37 -5.00 -15.90
N GLU A 137 -9.51 -5.22 -17.21
CA GLU A 137 -10.64 -4.70 -17.99
C GLU A 137 -11.98 -5.28 -17.50
N ARG A 138 -12.01 -6.57 -17.13
CA ARG A 138 -13.21 -7.21 -16.56
C ARG A 138 -13.57 -6.66 -15.19
N LEU A 139 -12.59 -6.46 -14.30
CA LEU A 139 -12.83 -5.83 -12.99
C LEU A 139 -13.29 -4.37 -13.15
N SER A 140 -12.67 -3.64 -14.07
CA SER A 140 -13.00 -2.23 -14.36
C SER A 140 -14.39 -2.06 -14.96
N ALA A 141 -14.92 -3.08 -15.65
CA ALA A 141 -16.30 -3.10 -16.12
C ALA A 141 -17.32 -3.23 -14.97
N ILE A 142 -16.89 -3.72 -13.80
CA ILE A 142 -17.74 -3.84 -12.60
C ILE A 142 -17.70 -2.54 -11.78
N ALA A 143 -16.50 -2.04 -11.46
CA ALA A 143 -16.29 -0.83 -10.68
C ALA A 143 -14.87 -0.27 -10.89
N PRO A 144 -14.60 1.00 -10.52
CA PRO A 144 -13.24 1.55 -10.51
C PRO A 144 -12.27 0.60 -9.80
N THR A 145 -11.23 0.16 -10.50
CA THR A 145 -10.32 -0.88 -10.03
C THR A 145 -8.91 -0.34 -9.91
N VAL A 146 -8.36 -0.31 -8.69
CA VAL A 146 -6.98 0.10 -8.44
C VAL A 146 -6.09 -1.13 -8.39
N ILE A 147 -5.08 -1.16 -9.26
CA ILE A 147 -4.05 -2.20 -9.29
C ILE A 147 -2.67 -1.58 -8.98
N GLN A 148 -1.63 -2.42 -8.90
CA GLN A 148 -0.25 -1.97 -8.68
C GLN A 148 0.22 -0.88 -9.67
N SER A 149 1.17 -0.06 -9.21
CA SER A 149 1.87 0.90 -10.06
C SER A 149 2.75 0.22 -11.11
N ALA A 150 3.15 0.97 -12.16
CA ALA A 150 4.16 0.50 -13.11
C ALA A 150 5.59 0.45 -12.52
N ASP A 151 5.81 1.03 -11.34
CA ASP A 151 7.13 1.16 -10.72
C ASP A 151 7.61 -0.15 -10.06
N TYR A 152 6.72 -1.12 -9.87
CA TYR A 152 7.00 -2.38 -9.19
C TYR A 152 6.51 -3.58 -10.01
N PRO A 153 7.26 -4.70 -10.01
CA PRO A 153 6.77 -5.97 -10.54
C PRO A 153 5.51 -6.45 -9.81
N ASP A 154 4.81 -7.38 -10.46
CA ASP A 154 3.63 -8.05 -9.90
C ASP A 154 3.98 -8.71 -8.56
N GLU A 155 3.13 -8.49 -7.57
CA GLU A 155 3.32 -9.01 -6.20
C GLU A 155 4.63 -8.57 -5.52
N GLU A 156 5.25 -7.48 -5.98
CA GLU A 156 6.47 -6.91 -5.38
C GLU A 156 6.31 -5.45 -4.92
N THR A 157 5.07 -4.94 -4.86
CA THR A 157 4.81 -3.59 -4.36
C THR A 157 5.13 -3.51 -2.85
N PRO A 158 5.99 -2.58 -2.39
CA PRO A 158 6.31 -2.43 -0.97
C PRO A 158 5.09 -2.16 -0.10
N TRP A 159 5.03 -2.72 1.11
CA TRP A 159 3.86 -2.63 2.00
C TRP A 159 3.44 -1.19 2.31
N ASP A 160 4.40 -0.27 2.44
CA ASP A 160 4.15 1.13 2.71
C ASP A 160 3.56 1.83 1.48
N VAL A 161 4.03 1.49 0.28
CA VAL A 161 3.44 1.95 -0.98
C VAL A 161 2.02 1.41 -1.15
N GLN A 162 1.75 0.15 -0.80
CA GLN A 162 0.40 -0.41 -0.81
C GLN A 162 -0.53 0.36 0.14
N LEU A 163 -0.08 0.63 1.37
CA LEU A 163 -0.85 1.40 2.35
C LEU A 163 -1.10 2.84 1.89
N LEU A 164 -0.10 3.50 1.32
CA LEU A 164 -0.22 4.87 0.82
C LEU A 164 -1.16 4.94 -0.40
N THR A 165 -1.09 3.96 -1.31
CA THR A 165 -1.97 3.87 -2.48
C THR A 165 -3.42 3.63 -2.04
N THR A 166 -3.63 2.70 -1.11
CA THR A 166 -4.94 2.44 -0.48
C THR A 166 -5.45 3.69 0.23
N GLY A 167 -4.59 4.36 1.01
CA GLY A 167 -4.90 5.63 1.67
C GLY A 167 -5.37 6.70 0.70
N LYS A 168 -4.67 6.86 -0.43
CA LYS A 168 -5.07 7.79 -1.49
C LYS A 168 -6.43 7.42 -2.07
N ALA A 169 -6.62 6.17 -2.48
CA ALA A 169 -7.89 5.69 -3.04
C ALA A 169 -9.09 5.90 -2.09
N LEU A 170 -8.89 5.76 -0.78
CA LEU A 170 -9.92 5.95 0.23
C LEU A 170 -10.08 7.39 0.74
N GLY A 171 -9.28 8.35 0.24
CA GLY A 171 -9.28 9.74 0.73
C GLY A 171 -8.74 9.89 2.16
N LYS A 172 -7.83 8.99 2.57
CA LYS A 172 -7.27 8.83 3.92
C LYS A 172 -5.73 8.92 3.93
N GLU A 173 -5.16 9.74 3.05
CA GLU A 173 -3.69 9.87 2.87
C GLU A 173 -2.97 10.26 4.16
N SER A 174 -3.53 11.18 4.95
CA SER A 174 -2.93 11.60 6.23
C SER A 174 -2.91 10.46 7.26
N GLN A 175 -3.98 9.66 7.32
CA GLN A 175 -4.07 8.49 8.19
C GLN A 175 -3.08 7.40 7.75
N ALA A 176 -3.00 7.13 6.44
CA ALA A 176 -2.05 6.17 5.88
C ALA A 176 -0.59 6.57 6.16
N LYS A 177 -0.24 7.84 5.92
CA LYS A 177 1.08 8.37 6.23
C LYS A 177 1.42 8.25 7.72
N ALA A 178 0.49 8.60 8.61
CA ALA A 178 0.70 8.48 10.05
C ALA A 178 0.94 7.01 10.48
N LEU A 179 0.24 6.05 9.87
CA LEU A 179 0.45 4.62 10.11
C LEU A 179 1.82 4.14 9.62
N VAL A 180 2.25 4.55 8.41
CA VAL A 180 3.60 4.25 7.91
C VAL A 180 4.67 4.79 8.84
N ASP A 181 4.54 6.05 9.25
CA ASP A 181 5.50 6.71 10.15
C ASP A 181 5.52 6.02 11.52
N LYS A 182 4.36 5.58 12.04
CA LYS A 182 4.26 4.81 13.28
C LYS A 182 5.00 3.48 13.20
N VAL A 183 4.78 2.69 12.14
CA VAL A 183 5.47 1.39 11.96
C VAL A 183 6.97 1.60 11.85
N ARG A 184 7.43 2.56 11.05
CA ARG A 184 8.86 2.89 10.92
C ARG A 184 9.47 3.31 12.26
N SER A 185 8.78 4.15 13.02
CA SER A 185 9.23 4.56 14.35
C SER A 185 9.34 3.37 15.32
N SER A 186 8.38 2.45 15.32
CA SER A 186 8.46 1.23 16.14
C SER A 186 9.67 0.36 15.77
N LEU A 187 10.00 0.25 14.47
CA LEU A 187 11.17 -0.48 14.00
C LEU A 187 12.47 0.20 14.44
N ASP A 188 12.55 1.53 14.35
CA ASP A 188 13.72 2.29 14.80
C ASP A 188 13.91 2.20 16.31
N GLN A 189 12.83 2.25 17.09
CA GLN A 189 12.86 2.06 18.53
C GLN A 189 13.33 0.65 18.89
N ALA A 190 12.81 -0.39 18.21
CA ALA A 190 13.27 -1.76 18.42
C ALA A 190 14.76 -1.92 18.08
N ARG A 191 15.25 -1.28 17.02
CA ARG A 191 16.69 -1.29 16.69
C ARG A 191 17.53 -0.60 17.76
N ALA A 192 17.11 0.56 18.24
CA ALA A 192 17.84 1.31 19.26
C ALA A 192 17.87 0.59 20.62
N ALA A 193 16.79 -0.12 20.96
CA ALA A 193 16.67 -0.90 22.19
C ALA A 193 17.50 -2.20 22.16
N ASN A 194 17.89 -2.69 20.97
CA ASN A 194 18.61 -3.96 20.80
C ASN A 194 19.88 -3.77 19.94
N PRO A 195 20.89 -2.99 20.41
CA PRO A 195 22.11 -2.73 19.66
C PRO A 195 22.91 -4.02 19.33
N GLU A 196 22.72 -5.11 20.08
CA GLU A 196 23.33 -6.41 19.86
C GLU A 196 22.92 -7.09 18.54
N PHE A 197 21.81 -6.65 17.93
CA PHE A 197 21.40 -7.10 16.60
C PHE A 197 22.25 -6.49 15.47
N ALA A 198 23.02 -5.44 15.76
CA ALA A 198 23.90 -4.83 14.76
C ALA A 198 24.90 -5.85 14.20
N GLY A 199 24.97 -5.94 12.86
CA GLY A 199 25.85 -6.88 12.17
C GLY A 199 25.39 -8.35 12.18
N LYS A 200 24.28 -8.68 12.85
CA LYS A 200 23.69 -10.03 12.78
C LYS A 200 22.94 -10.22 11.46
N THR A 201 22.91 -11.46 10.99
CA THR A 201 22.10 -11.85 9.82
C THR A 201 20.83 -12.51 10.31
N LEU A 202 19.69 -11.91 9.97
CA LEU A 202 18.38 -12.53 10.16
C LEU A 202 18.09 -13.43 8.94
N VAL A 203 17.61 -14.64 9.21
CA VAL A 203 17.01 -15.51 8.21
C VAL A 203 15.54 -15.62 8.58
N VAL A 204 14.66 -15.33 7.62
CA VAL A 204 13.23 -15.53 7.81
C VAL A 204 12.90 -16.93 7.32
N ASP A 205 12.40 -17.75 8.23
CA ASP A 205 11.84 -19.05 7.91
C ASP A 205 10.31 -18.90 7.82
N PHE A 206 9.77 -19.03 6.61
CA PHE A 206 8.34 -19.01 6.38
C PHE A 206 7.84 -20.43 6.18
N GLY A 207 6.84 -20.82 6.95
CA GLY A 207 6.18 -22.11 6.80
C GLY A 207 4.67 -21.94 6.65
N PRO A 208 4.01 -22.70 5.76
CA PRO A 208 2.55 -22.77 5.80
C PRO A 208 2.11 -23.33 7.16
N GLU A 209 0.87 -23.01 7.55
CA GLU A 209 0.27 -23.43 8.84
C GLU A 209 0.29 -24.96 9.06
N ASN A 210 0.54 -25.74 8.01
CA ASN A 210 0.59 -27.20 8.00
C ASN A 210 2.01 -27.82 8.01
N GLY A 211 3.08 -27.05 8.25
CA GLY A 211 4.38 -27.59 8.67
C GLY A 211 5.46 -27.78 7.58
N GLY A 212 5.39 -27.06 6.47
CA GLY A 212 6.54 -26.83 5.59
C GLY A 212 7.41 -25.66 6.10
N HIS A 213 8.65 -25.55 5.66
CA HIS A 213 9.55 -24.44 6.03
C HIS A 213 10.38 -24.01 4.81
N TYR A 214 10.43 -22.71 4.57
CA TYR A 214 11.15 -22.06 3.47
C TYR A 214 12.04 -20.98 4.04
N LEU A 215 13.35 -21.15 3.90
CA LEU A 215 14.32 -20.14 4.30
C LEU A 215 14.43 -19.08 3.21
N LEU A 216 14.16 -17.83 3.56
CA LEU A 216 14.42 -16.69 2.69
C LEU A 216 15.87 -16.22 2.94
N PRO A 217 16.79 -16.44 1.98
CA PRO A 217 18.17 -15.99 2.12
C PRO A 217 18.26 -14.46 2.00
N ARG A 218 19.36 -13.89 2.49
CA ARG A 218 19.65 -12.45 2.50
C ARG A 218 19.56 -11.75 1.13
N ARG A 219 19.64 -12.51 0.03
CA ARG A 219 19.37 -12.05 -1.34
C ARG A 219 18.49 -13.10 -2.03
N ILE A 220 17.27 -12.74 -2.38
CA ILE A 220 16.50 -13.48 -3.39
C ILE A 220 16.99 -12.97 -4.74
N PRO A 221 17.64 -13.80 -5.58
CA PRO A 221 18.02 -13.38 -6.93
C PRO A 221 16.75 -13.04 -7.70
N ALA A 222 16.68 -11.84 -8.28
CA ALA A 222 15.58 -11.42 -9.14
C ALA A 222 15.30 -12.51 -10.19
N GLY A 223 14.07 -13.02 -10.24
CA GLY A 223 13.63 -14.05 -11.19
C GLY A 223 13.40 -15.47 -10.64
N HIS A 224 13.51 -15.73 -9.33
CA HIS A 224 13.22 -17.05 -8.74
C HIS A 224 11.77 -17.27 -8.27
N CYS A 225 10.89 -16.28 -8.39
CA CYS A 225 9.44 -16.50 -8.29
C CYS A 225 8.91 -17.07 -9.61
N SER A 226 9.22 -18.34 -9.93
CA SER A 226 8.62 -19.02 -11.10
C SER A 226 7.20 -19.49 -10.77
N PRO A 227 6.26 -19.60 -11.73
CA PRO A 227 4.84 -19.88 -11.50
C PRO A 227 4.50 -21.32 -11.06
N ARG A 228 5.50 -22.11 -10.64
CA ARG A 228 5.31 -23.52 -10.26
C ARG A 228 4.63 -23.73 -8.90
N TRP A 229 4.24 -22.65 -8.22
CA TRP A 229 3.54 -22.65 -6.92
C TRP A 229 2.06 -23.07 -7.03
N ALA A 230 1.54 -23.34 -8.22
CA ALA A 230 0.12 -23.57 -8.49
C ALA A 230 -0.36 -25.05 -8.39
N SER A 231 0.23 -25.91 -7.57
CA SER A 231 -0.32 -27.26 -7.38
C SER A 231 -0.09 -27.82 -5.97
N PRO A 232 -1.14 -28.25 -5.24
CA PRO A 232 -0.97 -28.90 -3.94
C PRO A 232 -0.64 -30.40 -4.14
N PRO A 233 0.46 -30.93 -3.60
CA PRO A 233 0.66 -32.37 -3.58
C PRO A 233 0.04 -32.99 -2.32
N ARG A 234 -0.58 -34.15 -2.54
CA ARG A 234 -1.22 -35.02 -1.55
C ARG A 234 -0.24 -35.57 -0.50
N MET A 235 -0.77 -35.69 0.72
CA MET A 235 -0.43 -36.56 1.86
C MET A 235 0.85 -37.41 1.80
N SER A 236 1.64 -37.37 2.88
CA SER A 236 1.86 -38.52 3.78
C SER A 236 2.64 -38.09 5.02
N LEU A 237 2.29 -38.65 6.19
CA LEU A 237 2.87 -38.33 7.50
C LEU A 237 4.26 -38.94 7.69
N ALA A 238 5.23 -38.16 8.17
CA ALA A 238 6.33 -38.66 8.98
C ALA A 238 6.90 -37.56 9.89
N THR A 239 6.75 -37.76 11.21
CA THR A 239 7.27 -36.88 12.27
C THR A 239 8.68 -37.31 12.64
N SER A 240 9.66 -36.40 12.67
CA SER A 240 10.84 -36.55 13.53
C SER A 240 11.64 -35.26 13.64
N ALA A 241 11.69 -34.70 14.85
CA ALA A 241 12.63 -33.66 15.26
C ALA A 241 14.03 -34.23 15.48
N ARG A 242 15.09 -33.54 15.03
CA ARG A 242 16.41 -33.55 15.67
C ARG A 242 17.28 -32.37 15.22
N SER A 243 17.83 -31.71 16.24
CA SER A 243 18.87 -30.69 16.19
C SER A 243 20.15 -31.22 15.55
N VAL A 244 20.84 -30.39 14.75
CA VAL A 244 22.20 -30.68 14.29
C VAL A 244 23.08 -29.43 14.42
N SER A 245 24.08 -29.56 15.29
CA SER A 245 25.27 -28.73 15.39
C SER A 245 26.32 -29.22 14.39
N THR A 246 27.05 -28.27 13.78
CA THR A 246 28.41 -28.38 13.18
C THR A 246 28.67 -29.43 12.08
N CYS A 247 29.07 -29.00 10.85
CA CYS A 247 30.44 -29.18 10.34
C CYS A 247 30.65 -28.65 8.89
N SER A 248 31.75 -27.91 8.73
CA SER A 248 32.74 -27.84 7.63
C SER A 248 32.38 -27.92 6.14
N THR A 249 32.91 -26.91 5.44
CA THR A 249 33.22 -26.76 4.02
C THR A 249 34.04 -27.92 3.42
N ALA A 250 33.55 -28.53 2.33
CA ALA A 250 34.31 -29.08 1.19
C ALA A 250 33.28 -29.57 0.14
N MET A 251 33.22 -29.17 -1.14
CA MET A 251 34.18 -29.16 -2.25
C MET A 251 33.64 -30.09 -3.37
N CYS A 252 33.66 -29.59 -4.61
CA CYS A 252 33.66 -30.30 -5.90
C CYS A 252 32.38 -30.95 -6.47
N CYS A 253 31.83 -30.28 -7.48
CA CYS A 253 31.76 -30.65 -8.91
C CYS A 253 31.68 -32.14 -9.36
N SER A 254 30.85 -32.33 -10.40
CA SER A 254 30.84 -33.37 -11.45
C SER A 254 29.99 -34.65 -11.29
N SER A 255 28.93 -34.68 -12.11
CA SER A 255 28.73 -35.62 -13.25
C SER A 255 28.91 -37.13 -13.02
N MET A 256 27.81 -37.89 -13.11
CA MET A 256 27.58 -39.02 -14.04
C MET A 256 26.48 -39.96 -13.53
N ALA A 257 25.46 -40.19 -14.37
CA ALA A 257 24.67 -41.42 -14.41
C ALA A 257 25.40 -42.46 -15.30
N PRO A 258 24.94 -43.73 -15.50
CA PRO A 258 24.12 -44.67 -14.71
C PRO A 258 24.90 -46.03 -14.51
N PRO A 259 24.33 -47.24 -14.26
CA PRO A 259 23.40 -47.96 -15.17
C PRO A 259 22.25 -48.75 -14.50
N LYS A 260 21.31 -49.18 -15.35
CA LYS A 260 20.20 -50.11 -15.10
C LYS A 260 20.67 -51.53 -14.77
N SER A 261 19.91 -52.24 -13.91
CA SER A 261 19.29 -53.57 -14.15
C SER A 261 19.05 -54.34 -12.84
N ARG A 262 17.79 -54.67 -12.55
CA ARG A 262 17.16 -55.97 -12.82
C ARG A 262 15.65 -55.81 -12.85
#